data_AF-A0A928FBM8-F1
#
_entry.id   AF-A0A928FBM8-F1
#
_cell.length_a   1.000
_cell.length_b   1.000
_cell.length_c   1.000
_cell.angle_alpha   90.00
_cell.angle_beta   90.00
_cell.angle_gamma   90.00
#
_symmetry.space_group_name_H-M   'P 1'
#
loop_
_entity.id
_entity.type
_entity.pdbx_description
1 polymer ?
#
loop_
_entity_poly.entity_id
_entity_poly.type
_entity_poly.pdbx_seq_one_letter_code
_entity_poly.pdbx_strand_id
1 'polypeptide(L)'
;MSEILEIIMILSFGASWPLNVMKSYKARTAKGKSAGFLCFIILGYIAGIASKFANEAYMASFASKWYVLIFYFINILMVSADLALYFRNRRLDKQKEQNQ
;
A
#
# COMPACT_ATOMS: atom_id res chain seq x y z
N MET A 1 -12.69 -17.43 12.78
CA MET A 1 -13.38 -16.12 12.85
C MET A 1 -12.43 -14.95 12.63
N SER A 2 -11.23 -15.00 13.19
CA SER A 2 -10.16 -13.99 12.98
C SER A 2 -9.80 -13.79 11.51
N GLU A 3 -9.93 -14.81 10.68
CA GLU A 3 -9.52 -14.82 9.28
C GLU A 3 -10.43 -13.97 8.39
N ILE A 4 -11.75 -14.04 8.61
CA ILE A 4 -12.72 -13.25 7.84
C ILE A 4 -12.51 -11.76 8.11
N LEU A 5 -12.30 -11.41 9.38
CA LEU A 5 -12.02 -10.02 9.78
C LEU A 5 -10.70 -9.52 9.18
N GLU A 6 -9.67 -10.36 9.15
CA GLU A 6 -8.39 -10.04 8.52
C GLU A 6 -8.54 -9.82 7.01
N ILE A 7 -9.28 -10.68 6.30
CA ILE A 7 -9.56 -10.52 4.86
C ILE A 7 -10.33 -9.23 4.59
N ILE A 8 -11.40 -8.95 5.35
CA ILE A 8 -12.21 -7.74 5.19
C ILE A 8 -11.35 -6.49 5.40
N MET A 9 -10.47 -6.50 6.41
CA MET A 9 -9.54 -5.41 6.66
C MET A 9 -8.61 -5.20 5.46
N ILE A 10 -7.94 -6.25 4.98
CA ILE A 10 -6.97 -6.14 3.87
C ILE A 10 -7.66 -5.76 2.55
N LEU A 11 -8.88 -6.23 2.31
CA LEU A 11 -9.66 -5.84 1.13
C LEU A 11 -10.10 -4.38 1.21
N SER A 12 -10.54 -3.92 2.37
CA SER A 12 -10.96 -2.52 2.58
C SER A 12 -9.77 -1.56 2.43
N PHE A 13 -8.61 -1.91 3.01
CA PHE A 13 -7.37 -1.18 2.76
C PHE A 13 -6.94 -1.29 1.30
N GLY A 14 -7.01 -2.48 0.71
CA GLY A 14 -6.72 -2.76 -0.70
C GLY A 14 -7.49 -1.86 -1.65
N ALA A 15 -8.81 -1.75 -1.47
CA ALA A 15 -9.68 -0.92 -2.29
C ALA A 15 -9.42 0.59 -2.13
N SER A 16 -8.87 1.01 -0.99
CA SER A 16 -8.52 2.42 -0.75
C SER A 16 -7.34 2.89 -1.62
N TRP A 17 -6.43 1.97 -2.01
CA TRP A 17 -5.26 2.31 -2.82
C TRP A 17 -5.57 2.66 -4.27
N PRO A 18 -6.37 1.88 -5.05
CA PRO A 18 -6.79 2.25 -6.40
C PRO A 18 -7.42 3.64 -6.46
N LEU A 19 -8.30 3.96 -5.51
CA LEU A 19 -8.92 5.28 -5.42
C LEU A 19 -7.88 6.38 -5.17
N ASN A 20 -6.90 6.12 -4.29
CA ASN A 20 -5.83 7.08 -4.01
C ASN A 20 -4.89 7.28 -5.21
N VAL A 21 -4.53 6.20 -5.91
CA VAL A 21 -3.74 6.20 -7.15
C VAL A 21 -4.46 6.98 -8.24
N MET A 22 -5.75 6.72 -8.47
CA MET A 22 -6.57 7.42 -9.46
C MET A 22 -6.66 8.92 -9.15
N LYS A 23 -6.88 9.29 -7.88
CA LYS A 23 -6.88 10.69 -7.45
C LYS A 23 -5.51 11.34 -7.66
N SER A 24 -4.43 10.68 -7.27
CA SER A 24 -3.05 11.16 -7.48
C SER A 24 -2.75 11.39 -8.95
N TYR A 25 -3.14 10.45 -9.81
CA TYR A 25 -2.95 10.55 -11.26
C TYR A 25 -3.75 11.71 -11.87
N LYS A 26 -5.03 11.87 -11.50
CA LYS A 26 -5.89 12.94 -12.02
C LYS A 26 -5.48 14.32 -11.51
N ALA A 27 -5.09 14.43 -10.25
CA ALA A 27 -4.71 15.70 -9.63
C ALA A 27 -3.43 16.30 -10.25
N ARG A 28 -2.50 15.46 -10.75
CA ARG A 28 -1.19 15.87 -11.29
C ARG A 28 -0.43 16.85 -10.38
N THR A 29 -0.63 16.70 -9.07
CA THR A 29 0.06 17.42 -8.01
C THR A 29 0.25 16.49 -6.82
N ALA A 30 1.34 16.70 -6.08
CA ALA A 30 1.68 16.01 -4.86
C ALA A 30 1.34 16.86 -3.61
N LYS A 31 0.80 18.07 -3.79
CA LYS A 31 0.39 18.95 -2.68
C LYS A 31 -0.71 18.29 -1.85
N GLY A 32 -0.50 18.23 -0.53
CA GLY A 32 -1.41 17.60 0.43
C GLY A 32 -1.21 16.08 0.65
N LYS A 33 -0.29 15.43 -0.08
CA LYS A 33 0.01 14.00 0.09
C LYS A 33 1.33 13.80 0.85
N SER A 34 1.34 12.87 1.81
CA SER A 34 2.52 12.59 2.64
C SER A 34 3.23 11.32 2.19
N ALA A 35 4.40 11.45 1.56
CA ALA A 35 5.24 10.28 1.23
C ALA A 35 5.67 9.50 2.48
N GLY A 36 5.93 10.19 3.60
CA GLY A 36 6.28 9.53 4.85
C GLY A 36 5.18 8.57 5.31
N PHE A 37 3.91 8.99 5.21
CA PHE A 37 2.77 8.13 5.52
C PHE A 37 2.72 6.87 4.65
N LEU A 38 2.94 7.01 3.33
CA LEU A 38 3.01 5.85 2.43
C LEU A 38 4.18 4.91 2.80
N CYS A 39 5.35 5.46 3.14
CA CYS A 39 6.50 4.67 3.57
C CYS A 39 6.21 3.89 4.86
N PHE A 40 5.57 4.52 5.85
CA PHE A 40 5.16 3.84 7.09
C PHE A 40 4.18 2.70 6.82
N ILE A 41 3.28 2.86 5.86
CA ILE A 41 2.36 1.80 5.46
C ILE A 41 3.11 0.63 4.83
N ILE A 42 4.05 0.88 3.93
CA ILE A 42 4.89 -0.18 3.33
C ILE A 42 5.65 -0.92 4.43
N LEU A 43 6.26 -0.20 5.37
CA LEU A 43 6.96 -0.81 6.52
C LEU A 43 6.02 -1.64 7.39
N GLY A 44 4.81 -1.15 7.67
CA GLY A 44 3.79 -1.88 8.42
C GLY A 44 3.37 -3.18 7.71
N TYR A 45 3.19 -3.14 6.39
CA TYR A 45 2.88 -4.33 5.61
C TYR A 45 4.05 -5.34 5.61
N ILE A 46 5.30 -4.88 5.46
CA ILE A 46 6.48 -5.75 5.55
C ILE A 46 6.59 -6.40 6.93
N ALA A 47 6.40 -5.63 8.01
CA ALA A 47 6.40 -6.14 9.38
C ALA A 47 5.27 -7.15 9.62
N GLY A 48 4.07 -6.89 9.07
CA GLY A 48 2.94 -7.81 9.11
C GLY A 48 3.25 -9.14 8.42
N ILE A 49 3.82 -9.09 7.22
CA ILE A 49 4.26 -10.28 6.48
C ILE A 49 5.35 -11.03 7.27
N ALA A 50 6.35 -10.33 7.78
CA ALA A 50 7.45 -10.91 8.57
C ALA A 50 6.92 -11.62 9.82
N SER A 51 5.95 -11.04 10.53
CA SER A 51 5.30 -11.66 11.68
C SER A 51 4.57 -12.96 11.32
N LYS A 52 3.94 -13.03 10.14
CA LYS A 52 3.29 -14.26 9.65
C LYS A 52 4.31 -15.36 9.32
N PHE A 53 5.49 -15.01 8.79
CA PHE A 53 6.57 -15.97 8.55
C PHE A 53 7.26 -16.43 9.85
N ALA A 54 7.39 -15.56 10.83
CA ALA A 54 7.98 -15.88 12.14
C ALA A 54 7.06 -16.76 13.02
N ASN A 55 5.78 -16.88 12.66
CA ASN A 55 4.81 -17.66 13.43
C ASN A 55 4.68 -19.08 12.84
N GLU A 56 5.31 -20.07 13.47
CA GLU A 56 5.34 -21.46 13.00
C GLU A 56 3.94 -22.06 12.84
N ALA A 57 2.97 -21.68 13.69
CA ALA A 57 1.58 -22.12 13.57
C ALA A 57 0.89 -21.57 12.30
N TYR A 58 1.30 -20.40 11.83
CA TYR A 58 0.83 -19.85 10.56
C TYR A 58 1.45 -20.58 9.37
N MET A 59 2.75 -20.87 9.42
CA MET A 59 3.46 -21.67 8.40
C MET A 59 2.89 -23.08 8.27
N ALA A 60 2.51 -23.74 9.37
CA ALA A 60 1.85 -25.04 9.34
C ALA A 60 0.47 -25.01 8.63
N SER A 61 -0.24 -23.87 8.69
CA SER A 61 -1.51 -23.65 7.99
C SER A 61 -1.36 -22.91 6.65
N PHE A 62 -0.14 -22.78 6.12
CA PHE A 62 0.13 -21.95 4.94
C PHE A 62 -0.71 -22.35 3.72
N ALA A 63 -0.88 -23.65 3.48
CA ALA A 63 -1.68 -24.17 2.37
C ALA A 63 -3.13 -23.67 2.37
N SER A 64 -3.70 -23.41 3.55
CA SER A 64 -5.07 -22.91 3.69
C SER A 64 -5.14 -21.37 3.71
N LYS A 65 -4.02 -20.66 3.87
CA LYS A 65 -3.97 -19.19 4.10
C LYS A 65 -3.20 -18.42 3.03
N TRP A 66 -2.76 -19.09 1.96
CA TRP A 66 -1.97 -18.50 0.87
C TRP A 66 -2.64 -17.27 0.23
N TYR A 67 -3.98 -17.25 0.14
CA TYR A 67 -4.72 -16.14 -0.45
C TYR A 67 -4.61 -14.82 0.34
N VAL A 68 -4.46 -14.87 1.68
CA VAL A 68 -4.30 -13.67 2.52
C VAL A 68 -2.99 -12.96 2.18
N LEU A 69 -1.91 -13.74 2.00
CA LEU A 69 -0.60 -13.22 1.63
C LEU A 69 -0.62 -12.54 0.25
N ILE A 70 -1.38 -13.09 -0.71
CA ILE A 70 -1.55 -12.46 -2.03
C ILE A 70 -2.16 -11.06 -1.90
N PHE A 71 -3.19 -10.89 -1.07
CA PHE A 71 -3.77 -9.57 -0.85
C PHE A 71 -2.78 -8.61 -0.17
N TYR A 72 -1.93 -9.10 0.74
CA TYR A 72 -0.83 -8.32 1.30
C TYR A 72 0.16 -7.85 0.23
N PHE A 73 0.58 -8.73 -0.68
CA PHE A 73 1.48 -8.38 -1.77
C PHE A 73 0.85 -7.38 -2.75
N ILE A 74 -0.41 -7.58 -3.14
CA ILE A 74 -1.13 -6.64 -4.01
C ILE A 74 -1.23 -5.27 -3.35
N ASN A 75 -1.52 -5.21 -2.05
CA ASN A 75 -1.55 -3.95 -1.30
C ASN A 75 -0.20 -3.24 -1.34
N ILE A 76 0.91 -3.93 -1.02
CA ILE A 76 2.26 -3.33 -1.10
C ILE A 76 2.54 -2.80 -2.52
N LEU A 77 2.19 -3.56 -3.55
CA LEU A 77 2.42 -3.17 -4.94
C LEU A 77 1.62 -1.90 -5.31
N MET A 78 0.36 -1.82 -4.88
CA MET A 78 -0.48 -0.63 -5.10
C MET A 78 0.03 0.60 -4.33
N VAL A 79 0.42 0.43 -3.06
CA VAL A 79 1.02 1.52 -2.26
C VAL A 79 2.32 2.00 -2.89
N SER A 80 3.14 1.08 -3.39
CA SER A 80 4.40 1.39 -4.06
C SER A 80 4.17 2.15 -5.37
N ALA A 81 3.17 1.75 -6.16
CA ALA A 81 2.77 2.49 -7.36
C ALA A 81 2.30 3.91 -7.02
N ASP A 82 1.55 4.06 -5.92
CA ASP A 82 1.10 5.36 -5.43
C ASP A 82 2.26 6.26 -4.97
N LEU A 83 3.26 5.67 -4.31
CA LEU A 83 4.50 6.34 -3.92
C LEU A 83 5.33 6.78 -5.14
N ALA A 84 5.44 5.92 -6.16
CA ALA A 84 6.10 6.29 -7.42
C ALA A 84 5.38 7.45 -8.14
N LEU A 85 4.05 7.42 -8.15
CA LEU A 85 3.21 8.51 -8.65
C LEU A 85 3.40 9.79 -7.86
N TYR A 86 3.55 9.71 -6.54
CA TYR A 86 3.86 10.86 -5.70
C TYR A 86 5.19 11.51 -6.11
N PHE A 87 6.26 10.73 -6.32
CA PHE A 87 7.55 11.28 -6.77
C PHE A 87 7.45 11.93 -8.15
N ARG A 88 6.71 11.32 -9.08
CA ARG A 88 6.43 11.90 -10.40
C ARG A 88 5.70 13.24 -10.26
N ASN A 89 4.62 13.29 -9.49
CA ASN A 89 3.84 14.51 -9.30
C ASN A 89 4.63 15.60 -8.57
N ARG A 90 5.48 15.22 -7.62
CA ARG A 90 6.37 16.16 -6.92
C ARG A 90 7.37 16.82 -7.87
N ARG A 91 7.85 16.08 -8.89
CA ARG A 91 8.69 16.65 -9.94
C ARG A 91 7.92 17.65 -10.82
N LEU A 92 6.66 17.35 -11.16
CA LEU A 92 5.79 18.25 -11.91
C LEU A 92 5.47 19.53 -11.14
N ASP A 93 5.21 19.41 -9.83
CA ASP A 93 4.97 20.58 -8.98
C ASP A 93 6.20 21.50 -8.89
N LYS A 94 7.40 20.93 -8.72
CA LYS A 94 8.65 21.71 -8.74
C LYS A 94 8.86 22.47 -10.04
N GLN A 95 8.51 21.87 -11.19
CA GLN A 95 8.62 22.53 -12.49
C GLN A 95 7.63 23.68 -12.63
N LYS A 96 6.41 23.53 -12.12
CA LYS A 96 5.41 24.60 -12.11
C LYS A 96 5.83 25.77 -11.23
N GLU A 97 6.43 25.49 -10.07
CA GLU A 97 6.95 26.52 -9.15
C GLU A 97 8.18 27.26 -9.70
N GLN A 98 8.96 26.64 -10.60
CA GLN A 98 10.10 27.29 -11.27
C GLN A 98 9.71 28.13 -12.49
N ASN A 99 8.55 27.86 -13.08
CA ASN A 99 8.03 28.57 -14.26
C ASN A 99 7.03 29.69 -13.91
N GLN A 100 6.71 29.86 -12.61
CA GLN A 100 5.97 31.00 -12.07
C GLN A 100 6.93 32.02 -11.47
#